data_AF-A0A967C3U7-F1
#
_entry.id   AF-A0A967C3U7-F1
#
_cell.length_a   1.000
_cell.length_b   1.000
_cell.length_c   1.000
_cell.angle_alpha   90.00
_cell.angle_beta   90.00
_cell.angle_gamma   90.00
#
_symmetry.space_group_name_H-M   'P 1'
#
loop_
_entity.id
_entity.type
_entity.pdbx_description
1 polymer ?
#
loop_
_entity_poly.entity_id
_entity_poly.type
_entity_poly.pdbx_seq_one_letter_code
_entity_poly.pdbx_strand_id
1 'polypeptide(L)'
;MRRLIPLLALAMILAACSKGTEPELTTTTRAASPTTAATTVGSTTTTTQSSDATSTTSGSLPGYTVVAGSAGGTLVVLLDPGNYSDIDIRNVVDDALERFSPVELHVVDSREAADLVLVEDPTADQQKVLDAHQFARVIGDQLEFLGPYASSGSVTIGS
;
A
#
# COMPACT_ATOMS: atom_id res chain seq x y z
N MET A 1 11.89 -52.00 -25.89
CA MET A 1 12.32 -51.23 -27.08
C MET A 1 11.74 -49.83 -26.92
N ARG A 2 12.52 -48.82 -26.49
CA ARG A 2 13.30 -47.89 -27.34
C ARG A 2 12.36 -47.23 -28.37
N ARG A 3 11.99 -45.96 -28.19
CA ARG A 3 12.56 -44.74 -28.84
C ARG A 3 11.56 -43.58 -28.56
N LEU A 4 11.84 -42.28 -28.57
CA LEU A 4 13.02 -41.41 -28.55
C LEU A 4 12.42 -40.00 -28.27
N ILE A 5 13.13 -39.16 -27.51
CA ILE A 5 12.87 -37.71 -27.33
C ILE A 5 13.16 -36.99 -28.67
N PRO A 6 12.48 -35.89 -29.03
CA PRO A 6 13.11 -34.56 -28.85
C PRO A 6 12.13 -33.39 -28.65
N LEU A 7 12.36 -32.51 -27.67
CA LEU A 7 11.92 -31.10 -27.66
C LEU A 7 12.54 -30.50 -26.38
N LEU A 8 13.16 -29.33 -26.29
CA LEU A 8 13.21 -28.15 -27.14
C LEU A 8 14.46 -27.39 -26.64
N ALA A 9 15.35 -26.97 -27.54
CA ALA A 9 16.54 -26.21 -27.17
C ALA A 9 16.14 -24.76 -26.81
N LEU A 10 16.36 -24.38 -25.55
CA LEU A 10 16.22 -23.00 -25.07
C LEU A 10 17.55 -22.27 -25.30
N ALA A 11 17.59 -21.38 -26.30
CA ALA A 11 18.71 -20.46 -26.50
C ALA A 11 18.38 -19.10 -25.86
N MET A 12 18.94 -18.88 -24.67
CA MET A 12 19.10 -17.56 -24.05
C MET A 12 20.03 -16.69 -24.91
N ILE A 13 19.61 -15.46 -25.26
CA ILE A 13 20.52 -14.40 -25.66
C ILE A 13 20.29 -13.20 -24.74
N LEU A 14 21.30 -12.96 -23.90
CA LEU A 14 21.44 -11.76 -23.08
C LEU A 14 21.79 -10.54 -23.94
N ALA A 15 21.37 -9.38 -23.41
CA ALA A 15 22.06 -8.08 -23.48
C ALA A 15 22.12 -7.32 -24.81
N ALA A 16 21.35 -6.23 -24.87
CA ALA A 16 21.88 -4.94 -25.33
C ALA A 16 21.13 -3.79 -24.64
N CYS A 17 21.74 -3.27 -23.57
CA CYS A 17 21.53 -1.89 -23.14
C CYS A 17 21.91 -0.96 -24.28
N SER A 18 21.06 -0.02 -24.64
CA SER A 18 21.52 1.20 -25.31
C SER A 18 20.72 2.42 -24.88
N LYS A 19 21.38 3.21 -24.03
CA LYS A 19 21.53 4.67 -24.12
C LYS A 19 20.28 5.52 -23.88
N GLY A 20 20.25 6.09 -22.67
CA GLY A 20 20.60 7.50 -22.48
C GLY A 20 19.45 8.48 -22.59
N THR A 21 19.20 9.22 -21.51
CA THR A 21 19.28 10.69 -21.45
C THR A 21 19.12 11.11 -19.98
N GLU A 22 20.07 11.92 -19.53
CA GLU A 22 20.16 12.50 -18.19
C GLU A 22 18.97 13.44 -17.91
N PRO A 23 18.59 13.65 -16.63
CA PRO A 23 17.48 14.53 -16.28
C PRO A 23 17.88 16.00 -16.43
N GLU A 24 17.17 16.71 -17.30
CA GLU A 24 17.28 18.17 -17.39
C GLU A 24 16.63 18.80 -16.15
N LEU A 25 17.45 19.37 -15.28
CA LEU A 25 17.01 20.25 -14.20
C LEU A 25 16.45 21.53 -14.81
N THR A 26 15.13 21.71 -14.80
CA THR A 26 14.51 23.02 -15.04
C THR A 26 14.10 23.64 -13.71
N THR A 27 15.02 24.39 -13.11
CA THR A 27 14.73 25.31 -12.00
C THR A 27 13.85 26.45 -12.53
N THR A 28 12.54 26.41 -12.22
CA THR A 28 11.67 27.57 -12.41
C THR A 28 11.45 28.24 -11.05
N THR A 29 12.22 29.29 -10.80
CA THR A 29 11.91 30.30 -9.79
C THR A 29 11.17 31.44 -10.48
N ARG A 30 9.92 31.72 -10.10
CA ARG A 30 9.30 33.01 -10.41
C ARG A 30 8.54 33.57 -9.21
N ALA A 31 8.85 34.82 -8.95
CA ALA A 31 8.54 35.63 -7.78
C ALA A 31 7.06 36.03 -7.61
N ALA A 32 6.77 36.55 -6.42
CA ALA A 32 5.46 36.72 -5.79
C ALA A 32 4.71 38.04 -6.07
N SER A 33 3.41 38.00 -5.69
CA SER A 33 2.54 39.06 -5.11
C SER A 33 1.92 40.13 -6.04
N PRO A 34 0.84 40.89 -5.64
CA PRO A 34 -0.14 40.76 -4.53
C PRO A 34 -1.65 40.98 -4.91
N THR A 35 -2.57 40.69 -3.96
CA THR A 35 -3.86 41.36 -3.56
C THR A 35 -4.96 41.77 -4.58
N THR A 36 -6.24 41.43 -4.31
CA THR A 36 -7.40 42.35 -4.01
C THR A 36 -8.74 41.59 -3.87
N ALA A 37 -9.63 42.11 -3.02
CA ALA A 37 -10.82 41.50 -2.37
C ALA A 37 -12.21 41.79 -3.00
N ALA A 38 -13.25 41.02 -2.58
CA ALA A 38 -14.68 41.39 -2.30
C ALA A 38 -15.50 40.07 -2.04
N THR A 39 -16.27 39.77 -0.97
CA THR A 39 -17.43 40.37 -0.24
C THR A 39 -18.81 39.74 -0.62
N THR A 40 -19.35 38.90 0.31
CA THR A 40 -20.78 38.63 0.73
C THR A 40 -21.80 38.10 -0.33
N VAL A 41 -22.82 37.23 -0.14
CA VAL A 41 -23.76 36.89 0.97
C VAL A 41 -24.42 35.50 0.72
N GLY A 42 -24.59 34.70 1.79
CA GLY A 42 -25.81 33.94 2.14
C GLY A 42 -26.44 32.89 1.20
N SER A 43 -26.36 31.61 1.60
CA SER A 43 -27.49 30.68 1.54
C SER A 43 -27.31 29.52 2.54
N THR A 44 -28.29 29.42 3.44
CA THR A 44 -28.53 28.31 4.36
C THR A 44 -28.80 27.03 3.61
N THR A 45 -28.02 25.99 3.87
CA THR A 45 -28.50 24.61 3.75
C THR A 45 -27.95 23.82 4.93
N THR A 46 -28.88 23.33 5.73
CA THR A 46 -28.67 22.40 6.83
C THR A 46 -28.22 21.07 6.23
N THR A 47 -27.00 20.65 6.53
CA THR A 47 -26.63 19.23 6.50
C THR A 47 -25.85 18.93 7.76
N THR A 48 -26.56 18.31 8.71
CA THR A 48 -25.97 17.55 9.80
C THR A 48 -25.09 16.47 9.18
N GLN A 49 -23.78 16.58 9.34
CA GLN A 49 -22.93 15.40 9.34
C GLN A 49 -21.89 15.57 10.44
N SER A 50 -22.30 15.16 11.65
CA SER A 50 -21.37 14.59 12.59
C SER A 50 -20.71 13.40 11.91
N SER A 51 -19.43 13.53 11.66
CA SER A 51 -18.50 12.42 11.75
C SER A 51 -17.27 13.01 12.40
N ASP A 52 -17.35 13.18 13.72
CA ASP A 52 -16.15 13.12 14.54
C ASP A 52 -15.61 11.70 14.38
N ALA A 53 -14.89 11.45 13.29
CA ALA A 53 -13.91 10.38 13.25
C ALA A 53 -12.77 10.88 14.15
N THR A 54 -12.90 10.65 15.44
CA THR A 54 -11.79 10.83 16.38
C THR A 54 -10.84 9.64 16.20
N SER A 55 -10.22 9.54 15.02
CA SER A 55 -9.06 8.70 14.77
C SER A 55 -7.90 9.37 15.50
N THR A 56 -7.72 9.01 16.77
CA THR A 56 -6.61 9.49 17.61
C THR A 56 -5.33 8.76 17.24
N THR A 57 -4.88 8.89 15.98
CA THR A 57 -3.54 8.47 15.56
C THR A 57 -2.52 9.39 16.22
N SER A 58 -2.16 9.07 17.46
CA SER A 58 -1.28 9.88 18.31
C SER A 58 0.21 9.73 17.95
N GLY A 59 0.51 9.28 16.73
CA GLY A 59 1.85 9.09 16.18
C GLY A 59 1.93 9.63 14.76
N SER A 60 3.15 9.97 14.30
CA SER A 60 3.37 10.32 12.89
C SER A 60 3.00 9.11 12.04
N LEU A 61 2.01 9.25 11.15
CA LEU A 61 1.64 8.20 10.21
C LEU A 61 2.84 7.89 9.30
N PRO A 62 3.28 6.63 9.18
CA PRO A 62 4.22 6.22 8.16
C PRO A 62 3.80 6.64 6.76
N GLY A 63 4.78 6.99 5.93
CA GLY A 63 4.56 7.11 4.49
C GLY A 63 4.18 5.75 3.91
N TYR A 64 3.12 5.71 3.10
CA TYR A 64 2.67 4.52 2.40
C TYR A 64 2.10 4.87 1.04
N THR A 65 2.14 3.90 0.13
CA THR A 65 1.58 3.99 -1.22
C THR A 65 0.65 2.82 -1.50
N VAL A 66 -0.51 3.09 -2.07
CA VAL A 66 -1.38 2.02 -2.60
C VAL A 66 -0.78 1.53 -3.91
N VAL A 67 -0.37 0.26 -3.95
CA VAL A 67 0.31 -0.33 -5.11
C VAL A 67 -0.60 -1.23 -5.94
N ALA A 68 -1.65 -1.77 -5.33
CA ALA A 68 -2.67 -2.54 -6.02
C ALA A 68 -4.02 -2.42 -5.29
N GLY A 69 -5.09 -2.71 -6.03
CA GLY A 69 -6.45 -2.74 -5.50
C GLY A 69 -7.31 -1.53 -5.81
N SER A 70 -8.52 -1.55 -5.28
CA SER A 70 -9.51 -0.48 -5.41
C SER A 70 -10.33 -0.34 -4.13
N ALA A 71 -10.94 0.83 -3.95
CA ALA A 71 -11.92 1.04 -2.89
C ALA A 71 -13.05 -0.02 -2.97
N GLY A 72 -13.40 -0.63 -1.85
CA GLY A 72 -14.40 -1.71 -1.77
C GLY A 72 -13.95 -3.09 -2.29
N GLY A 73 -12.66 -3.31 -2.57
CA GLY A 73 -12.09 -4.60 -2.95
C GLY A 73 -10.90 -5.00 -2.06
N THR A 74 -9.99 -5.79 -2.60
CA THR A 74 -8.68 -6.05 -1.98
C THR A 74 -7.77 -4.85 -2.24
N LEU A 75 -7.20 -4.28 -1.19
CA LEU A 75 -6.26 -3.16 -1.23
C LEU A 75 -4.88 -3.63 -0.76
N VAL A 76 -3.83 -3.26 -1.49
CA VAL A 76 -2.44 -3.57 -1.12
C VAL A 76 -1.69 -2.27 -0.90
N VAL A 77 -1.24 -2.09 0.33
CA VAL A 77 -0.49 -0.93 0.81
C VAL A 77 0.98 -1.31 0.95
N LEU A 78 1.84 -0.58 0.26
CA LEU A 78 3.29 -0.64 0.39
C LEU A 78 3.75 0.46 1.34
N LEU A 79 4.34 0.08 2.47
CA LEU A 79 5.03 0.99 3.37
C LEU A 79 6.33 1.46 2.71
N ASP A 80 6.71 2.70 2.99
CA ASP A 80 8.06 3.16 2.65
C ASP A 80 9.11 2.30 3.39
N PRO A 81 10.39 2.33 2.99
CA PRO A 81 11.43 1.63 3.75
C PRO A 81 11.64 2.31 5.12
N GLY A 82 11.51 1.55 6.21
CA GLY A 82 11.63 2.09 7.56
C GLY A 82 11.61 1.02 8.66
N ASN A 83 11.60 1.49 9.92
CA ASN A 83 11.32 0.65 11.07
C ASN A 83 9.95 1.01 11.61
N TYR A 84 9.08 0.01 11.73
CA TYR A 84 7.70 0.20 12.14
C TYR A 84 7.44 -0.51 13.46
N SER A 85 6.68 0.12 14.34
CA SER A 85 6.04 -0.56 15.46
C SER A 85 4.72 -1.19 15.00
N ASP A 86 4.18 -2.08 15.83
CA ASP A 86 2.80 -2.59 15.71
C ASP A 86 1.77 -1.44 15.71
N ILE A 87 2.01 -0.39 16.50
CA ILE A 87 1.19 0.82 16.53
C ILE A 87 1.26 1.57 15.19
N ASP A 88 2.44 1.68 14.57
CA ASP A 88 2.60 2.35 13.27
C ASP A 88 1.83 1.62 12.18
N ILE A 89 1.93 0.29 12.13
CA ILE A 89 1.18 -0.54 11.18
C ILE A 89 -0.32 -0.39 11.39
N ARG A 90 -0.78 -0.40 12.65
CA ARG A 90 -2.19 -0.17 12.97
C ARG A 90 -2.67 1.20 12.50
N ASN A 91 -1.89 2.26 12.72
CA ASN A 91 -2.26 3.60 12.27
C ASN A 91 -2.40 3.67 10.73
N VAL A 92 -1.54 2.96 9.99
CA VAL A 92 -1.66 2.85 8.51
C VAL A 92 -2.90 2.08 8.11
N VAL A 93 -3.21 0.98 8.80
CA VAL A 93 -4.43 0.20 8.58
C VAL A 93 -5.67 1.07 8.81
N ASP A 94 -5.74 1.76 9.94
CA ASP A 94 -6.87 2.61 10.30
C ASP A 94 -7.08 3.73 9.26
N ASP A 95 -6.00 4.41 8.83
CA ASP A 95 -6.06 5.43 7.78
C ASP A 95 -6.52 4.85 6.42
N ALA A 96 -6.01 3.68 6.03
CA ALA A 96 -6.39 3.03 4.78
C ALA A 96 -7.86 2.56 4.80
N LEU A 97 -8.36 2.06 5.93
CA LEU A 97 -9.74 1.65 6.11
C LEU A 97 -10.69 2.85 6.03
N GLU A 98 -10.36 3.96 6.71
CA GLU A 98 -11.14 5.19 6.69
C GLU A 98 -11.18 5.81 5.28
N ARG A 99 -10.06 5.81 4.58
CA ARG A 99 -9.91 6.47 3.28
C ARG A 99 -10.48 5.68 2.11
N PHE A 100 -10.31 4.36 2.10
CA PHE A 100 -10.64 3.51 0.94
C PHE A 100 -11.74 2.51 1.19
N SER A 101 -12.10 2.25 2.46
CA SER A 101 -13.10 1.24 2.88
C SER A 101 -12.97 -0.08 2.09
N PRO A 102 -11.79 -0.71 2.06
CA PRO A 102 -11.59 -1.96 1.35
C PRO A 102 -12.31 -3.12 2.06
N VAL A 103 -12.56 -4.20 1.31
CA VAL A 103 -13.07 -5.47 1.87
C VAL A 103 -11.93 -6.28 2.49
N GLU A 104 -10.76 -6.20 1.87
CA GLU A 104 -9.53 -6.85 2.34
C GLU A 104 -8.37 -5.86 2.20
N LEU A 105 -7.48 -5.81 3.18
CA LEU A 105 -6.29 -4.95 3.17
C LEU A 105 -5.05 -5.77 3.45
N HIS A 106 -3.99 -5.60 2.66
CA HIS A 106 -2.67 -6.14 2.94
C HIS A 106 -1.68 -5.00 3.13
N VAL A 107 -0.89 -5.08 4.19
CA VAL A 107 0.21 -4.15 4.46
C VAL A 107 1.52 -4.90 4.27
N VAL A 108 2.34 -4.41 3.35
CA VAL A 108 3.64 -4.99 2.99
C VAL A 108 4.72 -3.90 2.95
N ASP A 109 5.99 -4.28 3.10
CA ASP A 109 7.14 -3.37 2.95
C ASP A 109 7.94 -3.58 1.65
N SER A 110 7.66 -4.69 0.95
CA SER A 110 8.33 -5.04 -0.30
C SER A 110 7.35 -5.06 -1.47
N ARG A 111 7.80 -4.54 -2.61
CA ARG A 111 7.03 -4.60 -3.85
C ARG A 111 6.85 -6.03 -4.35
N GLU A 112 7.81 -6.91 -4.08
CA GLU A 112 7.69 -8.34 -4.40
C GLU A 112 6.54 -8.97 -3.60
N ALA A 113 6.46 -8.68 -2.30
CA ALA A 113 5.36 -9.15 -1.46
C ALA A 113 4.01 -8.59 -1.92
N ALA A 114 3.96 -7.33 -2.37
CA ALA A 114 2.73 -6.73 -2.89
C ALA A 114 2.14 -7.47 -4.10
N ASP A 115 2.99 -7.98 -4.98
CA ASP A 115 2.54 -8.78 -6.13
C ASP A 115 2.17 -10.20 -5.70
N LEU A 116 2.89 -10.76 -4.72
CA LEU A 116 2.66 -12.12 -4.22
C LEU A 116 1.41 -12.27 -3.36
N VAL A 117 0.96 -11.24 -2.63
CA VAL A 117 -0.27 -11.33 -1.81
C VAL A 117 -1.53 -11.56 -2.65
N LEU A 118 -1.47 -11.27 -3.95
CA LEU A 118 -2.57 -11.48 -4.89
C LEU A 118 -2.53 -12.87 -5.57
N VAL A 119 -1.50 -13.67 -5.30
CA VAL A 119 -1.35 -15.02 -5.85
C VAL A 119 -2.10 -16.01 -4.95
N GLU A 120 -3.04 -16.76 -5.51
CA GLU A 120 -3.87 -17.70 -4.73
C GLU A 120 -3.08 -18.87 -4.12
N ASP A 121 -2.05 -19.36 -4.82
CA ASP A 121 -1.23 -20.51 -4.39
C ASP A 121 0.26 -20.19 -4.56
N PRO A 122 0.86 -19.40 -3.65
CA PRO A 122 2.28 -19.09 -3.70
C PRO A 122 3.11 -20.34 -3.42
N THR A 123 4.18 -20.52 -4.19
CA THR A 123 5.17 -21.57 -3.94
C THR A 123 5.80 -21.41 -2.55
N ALA A 124 6.41 -22.48 -2.03
CA ALA A 124 7.05 -22.44 -0.70
C ALA A 124 8.13 -21.36 -0.56
N ASP A 125 8.82 -20.99 -1.65
CA ASP A 125 9.80 -19.91 -1.62
C ASP A 125 9.15 -18.53 -1.66
N GLN A 126 8.04 -18.38 -2.38
CA GLN A 126 7.22 -17.16 -2.37
C GLN A 126 6.55 -16.93 -1.02
N GLN A 127 6.09 -18.00 -0.36
CA GLN A 127 5.52 -17.92 0.98
C GLN A 127 6.53 -17.35 1.98
N LYS A 128 7.81 -17.73 1.88
CA LYS A 128 8.86 -17.15 2.74
C LYS A 128 9.01 -15.64 2.55
N VAL A 129 8.81 -15.14 1.33
CA VAL A 129 8.83 -13.69 1.04
C VAL A 129 7.64 -13.02 1.73
N LEU A 130 6.45 -13.59 1.60
CA LEU A 130 5.26 -13.09 2.30
C LEU A 130 5.44 -13.10 3.81
N ASP A 131 5.95 -14.20 4.38
CA ASP A 131 6.19 -14.32 5.83
C ASP A 131 7.22 -13.29 6.34
N ALA A 132 8.15 -12.83 5.49
CA ALA A 132 9.14 -11.84 5.85
C ALA A 132 8.64 -10.39 5.68
N HIS A 133 7.78 -10.14 4.69
CA HIS A 133 7.48 -8.80 4.18
C HIS A 133 5.99 -8.40 4.25
N GLN A 134 5.11 -9.31 4.65
CA GLN A 134 3.71 -9.01 4.94
C GLN A 134 3.55 -8.80 6.44
N PHE A 135 3.17 -7.58 6.81
CA PHE A 135 3.14 -7.16 8.22
C PHE A 135 1.74 -7.25 8.81
N ALA A 136 0.71 -7.06 8.00
CA ALA A 136 -0.66 -7.17 8.44
C ALA A 136 -1.61 -7.54 7.30
N ARG A 137 -2.74 -8.12 7.68
CA ARG A 137 -3.90 -8.36 6.81
C ARG A 137 -5.17 -7.97 7.55
N VAL A 138 -6.11 -7.34 6.85
CA VAL A 138 -7.48 -7.14 7.31
C VAL A 138 -8.43 -7.93 6.43
N ILE A 139 -9.31 -8.70 7.04
CA ILE A 139 -10.45 -9.35 6.35
C ILE A 139 -11.71 -8.95 7.11
N GLY A 140 -12.59 -8.18 6.46
CA GLY A 140 -13.76 -7.62 7.12
C GLY A 140 -13.37 -6.65 8.24
N ASP A 141 -13.71 -6.99 9.48
CA ASP A 141 -13.43 -6.22 10.69
C ASP A 141 -12.23 -6.77 11.49
N GLN A 142 -11.55 -7.81 11.00
CA GLN A 142 -10.46 -8.44 11.71
C GLN A 142 -9.11 -8.04 11.12
N LEU A 143 -8.30 -7.32 11.92
CA LEU A 143 -6.89 -7.08 11.67
C LEU A 143 -6.06 -8.22 12.27
N GLU A 144 -5.24 -8.85 11.46
CA GLU A 144 -4.28 -9.87 11.85
C GLU A 144 -2.86 -9.37 11.57
N PHE A 145 -2.00 -9.37 12.58
CA PHE A 145 -0.59 -9.09 12.40
C PHE A 145 0.13 -10.35 11.92
N LEU A 146 1.04 -10.17 10.96
CA LEU A 146 1.71 -11.25 10.25
C LEU A 146 3.23 -11.05 10.27
N GLY A 147 3.95 -12.11 9.86
CA GLY A 147 5.39 -12.10 9.70
C GLY A 147 6.13 -11.64 10.97
N PRO A 148 6.99 -10.60 10.89
CA PRO A 148 7.71 -10.07 12.05
C PRO A 148 6.81 -9.57 13.20
N TYR A 149 5.54 -9.25 12.92
CA TYR A 149 4.60 -8.69 13.87
C TYR A 149 3.57 -9.69 14.39
N ALA A 150 3.65 -10.97 13.98
CA ALA A 150 2.70 -12.01 14.34
C ALA A 150 2.50 -12.20 15.86
N SER A 151 3.51 -11.87 16.68
CA SER A 151 3.39 -11.88 18.14
C SER A 151 2.35 -10.90 18.70
N SER A 152 1.98 -9.88 17.92
CA SER A 152 0.95 -8.89 18.29
C SER A 152 -0.47 -9.44 18.18
N GLY A 153 -0.64 -10.59 17.51
CA GLY A 153 -1.91 -11.33 17.42
C GLY A 153 -2.91 -10.71 16.44
N SER A 154 -4.20 -10.79 16.77
CA SER A 154 -5.29 -10.22 15.98
C SER A 154 -6.20 -9.33 16.82
N VAL A 155 -6.78 -8.33 16.17
CA VAL A 155 -7.60 -7.27 16.78
C VAL A 155 -8.83 -7.04 15.92
N THR A 156 -10.00 -6.91 16.54
CA THR A 156 -11.23 -6.47 15.85
C THR A 156 -11.26 -4.94 15.76
N ILE A 157 -11.54 -4.41 14.59
CA ILE A 157 -11.63 -2.98 14.27
C ILE A 157 -13.12 -2.59 14.16
N GLY A 158 -13.52 -1.48 14.80
CA GLY A 158 -14.85 -0.88 14.61
C GLY A 158 -15.96 -1.37 15.57
N SER A 159 -15.68 -1.39 16.89
CA SER A 159 -16.68 -1.67 17.94
C SER A 159 -17.71 -0.56 18.16
#